data_AF-A0AAU6AU36-F1
#
_entry.id   AF-A0AAU6AU36-F1
#
_cell.length_a   1.000
_cell.length_b   1.000
_cell.length_c   1.000
_cell.angle_alpha   90.00
_cell.angle_beta   90.00
_cell.angle_gamma   90.00
#
_symmetry.space_group_name_H-M   'P 1'
#
loop_
_entity.id
_entity.type
_entity.pdbx_description
1 polymer ?
#
loop_
_entity_poly.entity_id
_entity_poly.type
_entity_poly.pdbx_seq_one_letter_code
_entity_poly.pdbx_strand_id
1 'polypeptide(L)'
;MITTPLRTGVAGKVMIVGVYLGTVGALSPTDVGVVDFWGLANPVGARFTFPTLKPGHSKPLGNAWLLADYAEPGAPLDPAGNFMLRGDVTAPQVAAARHALGCGDLAEIQRSTREPLSFKRFWDNLTGAWHRSQVTVPPDPFEAERTFCGRP
;
A
#
# COMPACT_ATOMS: atom_id res chain seq x y z
N MET A 1 15.46 -10.06 0.27
CA MET A 1 15.05 -9.39 -0.98
C MET A 1 13.77 -10.07 -1.37
N ILE A 2 12.63 -9.37 -1.33
CA ILE A 2 11.34 -10.02 -1.54
C ILE A 2 11.13 -10.22 -3.03
N THR A 3 10.93 -11.48 -3.43
CA THR A 3 10.50 -11.86 -4.78
C THR A 3 9.28 -12.75 -4.63
N THR A 4 8.16 -12.33 -5.20
CA THR A 4 6.88 -13.05 -5.10
C THR A 4 6.06 -12.83 -6.37
N PRO A 5 5.24 -13.81 -6.79
CA PRO A 5 4.30 -13.61 -7.90
C PRO A 5 3.39 -12.41 -7.67
N LEU A 6 3.22 -11.59 -8.71
CA LEU A 6 2.32 -10.45 -8.69
C LEU A 6 0.87 -10.91 -8.81
N ARG A 7 -0.04 -10.19 -8.13
CA ARG A 7 -1.47 -10.44 -8.29
C ARG A 7 -1.97 -10.08 -9.69
N THR A 8 -3.10 -10.64 -10.09
CA THR A 8 -3.78 -10.16 -11.30
C THR A 8 -4.22 -8.69 -11.19
N GLY A 9 -4.14 -7.94 -12.30
CA GLY A 9 -4.63 -6.56 -12.39
C GLY A 9 -3.67 -5.45 -11.92
N VAL A 10 -2.41 -5.75 -11.58
CA VAL A 10 -1.35 -4.73 -11.50
C VAL A 10 -0.81 -4.40 -12.89
N ALA A 11 -0.50 -3.13 -13.12
CA ALA A 11 -0.21 -2.60 -14.46
C ALA A 11 1.15 -3.05 -15.04
N GLY A 12 2.13 -3.37 -14.20
CA GLY A 12 3.48 -3.75 -14.63
C GLY A 12 3.68 -5.27 -14.69
N LYS A 13 4.53 -5.74 -15.61
CA LYS A 13 4.97 -7.15 -15.64
C LYS A 13 5.80 -7.53 -14.41
N VAL A 14 6.50 -6.54 -13.86
CA VAL A 14 7.30 -6.60 -12.64
C VAL A 14 7.04 -5.33 -11.85
N MET A 15 7.04 -5.43 -10.52
CA MET A 15 6.99 -4.28 -9.61
C MET A 15 8.33 -4.17 -8.86
N ILE A 16 9.04 -3.07 -9.03
CA ILE A 16 10.32 -2.81 -8.37
C ILE A 16 10.08 -1.92 -7.15
N VAL A 17 10.45 -2.38 -5.96
CA VAL A 17 10.40 -1.57 -4.75
C VAL A 17 11.57 -0.58 -4.77
N GLY A 18 11.26 0.71 -4.87
CA GLY A 18 12.22 1.80 -4.96
C GLY A 18 12.28 2.67 -3.71
N VAL A 19 13.49 2.98 -3.26
CA VAL A 19 13.75 3.92 -2.15
C VAL A 19 13.87 5.36 -2.66
N TYR A 20 14.31 5.54 -3.91
CA TYR A 20 14.49 6.84 -4.57
C TYR A 20 13.73 6.84 -5.91
N LEU A 21 12.45 7.23 -5.90
CA LEU A 21 11.58 7.08 -7.08
C LEU A 21 12.10 7.79 -8.33
N GLY A 22 12.74 8.96 -8.19
CA GLY A 22 13.30 9.69 -9.33
C GLY A 22 14.38 8.88 -10.05
N THR A 23 15.34 8.32 -9.29
CA THR A 23 16.42 7.50 -9.85
C THR A 23 15.89 6.15 -10.33
N VAL A 24 15.08 5.46 -9.54
CA VAL A 24 14.54 4.14 -9.92
C VAL A 24 13.66 4.25 -11.16
N GLY A 25 12.80 5.28 -11.24
CA GLY A 25 11.96 5.54 -12.41
C GLY A 25 12.79 5.86 -13.66
N ALA A 26 13.84 6.69 -13.54
CA ALA A 26 14.71 7.02 -14.67
C ALA A 26 15.53 5.83 -15.20
N LEU A 27 15.81 4.84 -14.36
CA LEU A 27 16.56 3.63 -14.72
C LEU A 27 15.68 2.44 -15.09
N SER A 28 14.37 2.51 -14.83
CA SER A 28 13.44 1.41 -15.07
C SER A 28 12.92 1.43 -16.51
N PRO A 29 12.71 0.25 -17.13
CA PRO A 29 11.92 0.14 -18.36
C PRO A 29 10.52 0.72 -18.19
N THR A 30 9.89 1.14 -19.29
CA THR A 30 8.54 1.73 -19.25
C THR A 30 7.41 0.71 -19.06
N ASP A 31 7.71 -0.60 -19.10
CA ASP A 31 6.75 -1.69 -18.93
C ASP A 31 6.81 -2.36 -17.54
N VAL A 32 7.59 -1.79 -16.60
CA VAL A 32 7.61 -2.19 -15.19
C VAL A 32 6.96 -1.11 -14.32
N GLY A 33 6.38 -1.53 -13.20
CA GLY A 33 5.89 -0.60 -12.18
C GLY A 33 6.95 -0.35 -11.11
N VAL A 34 6.92 0.85 -10.54
CA VAL A 34 7.78 1.20 -9.40
C VAL A 34 6.89 1.40 -8.16
N VAL A 35 7.22 0.72 -7.08
CA VAL A 35 6.53 0.83 -5.79
C VAL A 35 7.37 1.68 -4.85
N ASP A 36 6.76 2.73 -4.31
CA ASP A 36 7.41 3.59 -3.33
C ASP A 36 7.55 2.91 -1.97
N PHE A 37 8.79 2.64 -1.58
CA PHE A 37 9.10 2.12 -0.26
C PHE A 37 8.65 3.05 0.87
N TRP A 38 8.66 4.36 0.66
CA TRP A 38 8.35 5.34 1.70
C TRP A 38 6.87 5.67 1.82
N GLY A 39 6.03 4.93 1.10
CA GLY A 39 4.59 5.00 1.19
C GLY A 39 3.97 6.31 0.71
N LEU A 40 4.75 7.31 0.26
CA LEU A 40 4.22 8.62 -0.17
C LEU A 40 3.36 8.48 -1.42
N ALA A 41 3.81 7.68 -2.39
CA ALA A 41 3.03 7.38 -3.59
C ALA A 41 1.99 6.27 -3.38
N ASN A 42 2.02 5.56 -2.24
CA ASN A 42 1.02 4.56 -1.92
C ASN A 42 -0.20 5.22 -1.26
N PRO A 43 -1.43 5.05 -1.79
CA PRO A 43 -2.62 5.71 -1.26
C PRO A 43 -2.89 5.43 0.22
N VAL A 44 -2.56 4.22 0.70
CA VAL A 44 -2.74 3.82 2.10
C VAL A 44 -1.53 4.22 2.93
N GLY A 45 -0.31 3.93 2.45
CA GLY A 45 0.94 4.26 3.14
C GLY A 45 1.11 5.75 3.46
N ALA A 46 0.63 6.64 2.58
CA ALA A 46 0.71 8.09 2.77
C ALA A 46 -0.05 8.56 4.03
N ARG A 47 -1.04 7.76 4.45
CA ARG A 47 -1.93 8.03 5.60
C ARG A 47 -1.48 7.36 6.88
N PHE A 48 -0.35 6.65 6.87
CA PHE A 48 0.10 6.00 8.10
C PHE A 48 0.35 6.99 9.23
N THR A 49 -0.12 6.64 10.43
CA THR A 49 0.22 7.31 11.68
C THR A 49 1.62 6.86 12.10
N PHE A 50 2.64 7.62 11.70
CA PHE A 50 4.02 7.46 12.14
C PHE A 50 4.51 8.76 12.78
N PRO A 51 5.42 8.69 13.77
CA PRO A 51 6.10 9.88 14.26
C PRO A 51 6.86 10.56 13.11
N THR A 52 6.53 11.83 12.85
CA THR A 52 7.19 12.62 11.82
C THR A 52 8.59 13.01 12.30
N LEU A 53 9.57 12.13 12.07
CA LEU A 53 10.97 12.40 12.40
C LEU A 53 11.63 13.32 11.34
N LYS A 54 11.26 13.16 10.07
CA LYS A 54 11.70 13.98 8.94
C LYS A 54 10.53 14.25 7.98
N PRO A 55 10.29 15.50 7.55
CA PRO A 55 9.35 15.78 6.47
C PRO A 55 9.70 14.98 5.21
N GLY A 56 8.78 14.11 4.78
CA GLY A 56 9.02 13.13 3.72
C GLY A 56 9.92 11.97 4.17
N HIS A 57 9.58 10.75 3.76
CA HIS A 57 10.37 9.53 4.04
C HIS A 57 10.38 9.07 5.51
N SER A 58 9.34 9.39 6.28
CA SER A 58 9.16 8.90 7.67
C SER A 58 8.16 7.74 7.81
N LYS A 59 7.55 7.30 6.70
CA LYS A 59 6.45 6.33 6.71
C LYS A 59 6.80 5.10 5.87
N PRO A 60 7.79 4.29 6.26
CA PRO A 60 8.17 3.11 5.49
C PRO A 60 6.96 2.19 5.32
N LEU A 61 6.69 1.78 4.09
CA LEU A 61 5.66 0.81 3.76
C LEU A 61 6.14 -0.57 4.21
N GLY A 62 5.52 -1.10 5.26
CA GLY A 62 5.85 -2.43 5.76
C GLY A 62 5.66 -3.50 4.70
N ASN A 63 6.49 -4.54 4.74
CA ASN A 63 6.41 -5.65 3.79
C ASN A 63 5.04 -6.35 3.82
N ALA A 64 4.35 -6.37 4.97
CA ALA A 64 2.99 -6.87 5.05
C ALA A 64 2.01 -6.11 4.11
N TRP A 65 2.12 -4.79 4.06
CA TRP A 65 1.31 -3.94 3.17
C TRP A 65 1.74 -4.05 1.71
N LEU A 66 3.05 -4.14 1.43
CA LEU A 66 3.56 -4.40 0.08
C LEU A 66 3.01 -5.73 -0.48
N LEU A 67 3.10 -6.79 0.32
CA LEU A 67 2.62 -8.11 -0.07
C LEU A 67 1.09 -8.16 -0.17
N ALA A 68 0.38 -7.48 0.74
CA ALA A 68 -1.06 -7.39 0.67
C ALA A 68 -1.56 -6.70 -0.60
N ASP A 69 -0.86 -5.65 -1.04
CA ASP A 69 -1.30 -4.80 -2.14
C ASP A 69 -0.84 -5.27 -3.53
N TYR A 70 0.28 -5.99 -3.63
CA TYR A 70 0.89 -6.35 -4.91
C TYR A 70 1.07 -7.87 -5.13
N ALA A 71 1.18 -8.68 -4.08
CA ALA A 71 1.44 -10.12 -4.24
C ALA A 71 0.16 -10.92 -4.49
N GLU A 72 0.26 -11.95 -5.32
CA GLU A 72 -0.82 -12.91 -5.58
C GLU A 72 -1.35 -13.51 -4.26
N PRO A 73 -2.68 -13.61 -4.08
CA PRO A 73 -3.26 -14.33 -2.96
C PRO A 73 -2.69 -15.76 -2.85
N GLY A 74 -2.20 -16.13 -1.66
CA GLY A 74 -1.59 -17.45 -1.43
C GLY A 74 -0.15 -17.62 -1.92
N ALA A 75 0.49 -16.58 -2.48
CA ALA A 75 1.91 -16.65 -2.83
C ALA A 75 2.79 -16.92 -1.59
N PRO A 76 3.93 -17.63 -1.75
CA PRO A 76 4.90 -17.79 -0.68
C PRO A 76 5.37 -16.44 -0.14
N LEU A 77 5.47 -16.35 1.18
CA LEU A 77 5.93 -15.16 1.88
C LEU A 77 7.39 -15.34 2.27
N ASP A 78 8.23 -14.37 1.89
CA ASP A 78 9.54 -14.20 2.51
C ASP A 78 9.32 -13.58 3.91
N PRO A 79 9.68 -14.27 5.00
CA PRO A 79 9.47 -13.75 6.34
C PRO A 79 10.37 -12.54 6.62
N ALA A 80 11.39 -12.26 5.82
CA ALA A 80 12.30 -11.17 6.08
C ALA A 80 11.56 -9.81 6.09
N GLY A 81 11.84 -9.04 7.16
CA GLY A 81 11.58 -7.61 7.17
C GLY A 81 12.37 -6.86 6.08
N ASN A 82 12.26 -5.53 6.08
CA ASN A 82 13.03 -4.68 5.19
C ASN A 82 14.11 -3.89 5.94
N PHE A 83 14.86 -3.06 5.20
CA PHE A 83 16.02 -2.39 5.77
C PHE A 83 15.68 -1.37 6.88
N MET A 84 14.43 -0.90 6.94
CA MET A 84 13.93 0.04 7.94
C MET A 84 13.08 -0.66 9.02
N LEU A 85 12.24 -1.61 8.63
CA LEU A 85 11.37 -2.41 9.48
C LEU A 85 11.87 -3.85 9.47
N ARG A 86 12.79 -4.17 10.39
CA ARG A 86 13.56 -5.42 10.41
C ARG A 86 12.78 -6.64 10.92
N GLY A 87 11.65 -6.44 11.58
CA GLY A 87 10.84 -7.54 12.13
C GLY A 87 10.27 -8.44 11.04
N ASP A 88 10.07 -9.70 11.38
CA ASP A 88 9.56 -10.69 10.45
C ASP A 88 8.12 -10.40 10.02
N VAL A 89 7.81 -10.78 8.78
CA VAL A 89 6.50 -10.67 8.16
C VAL A 89 5.81 -12.02 8.26
N THR A 90 4.63 -12.02 8.86
CA THR A 90 3.84 -13.24 9.07
C THR A 90 2.65 -13.29 8.12
N ALA A 91 2.20 -14.51 7.79
CA ALA A 91 1.00 -14.70 6.98
C ALA A 91 -0.26 -14.04 7.58
N PRO A 92 -0.50 -14.08 8.91
CA PRO A 92 -1.60 -13.35 9.53
C PRO A 92 -1.52 -11.82 9.33
N GLN A 93 -0.33 -11.21 9.37
CA GLN A 93 -0.19 -9.77 9.10
C GLN A 93 -0.57 -9.42 7.66
N VAL A 94 -0.15 -10.23 6.68
CA VAL A 94 -0.51 -10.03 5.28
C VAL A 94 -2.02 -10.22 5.07
N ALA A 95 -2.62 -11.22 5.73
CA ALA A 95 -4.05 -11.46 5.66
C ALA A 95 -4.87 -10.30 6.25
N ALA A 96 -4.49 -9.81 7.44
CA ALA A 96 -5.13 -8.66 8.07
C ALA A 96 -5.01 -7.40 7.20
N ALA A 97 -3.83 -7.13 6.62
CA ALA A 97 -3.66 -6.02 5.68
C ALA A 97 -4.56 -6.18 4.45
N ARG A 98 -4.64 -7.37 3.84
CA ARG A 98 -5.53 -7.63 2.69
C ARG A 98 -7.00 -7.38 3.02
N HIS A 99 -7.45 -7.85 4.19
CA HIS A 99 -8.83 -7.63 4.62
C HIS A 99 -9.09 -6.14 4.88
N ALA A 100 -8.19 -5.46 5.60
CA ALA A 100 -8.28 -4.02 5.84
C ALA A 100 -8.39 -3.21 4.53
N LEU A 101 -7.63 -3.57 3.48
CA LEU A 101 -7.71 -2.93 2.16
C LEU A 101 -9.09 -3.09 1.47
N GLY A 102 -9.90 -4.04 1.91
CA GLY A 102 -11.27 -4.29 1.44
C GLY A 102 -12.35 -3.62 2.28
N CYS A 103 -12.02 -2.96 3.38
CA CYS A 103 -13.00 -2.40 4.33
C CYS A 103 -13.10 -0.87 4.29
N GLY A 104 -14.31 -0.36 4.55
CA GLY A 104 -14.58 1.04 4.87
C GLY A 104 -13.86 2.07 3.99
N ASP A 105 -13.23 3.04 4.64
CA ASP A 105 -12.49 4.13 3.98
C ASP A 105 -11.25 3.63 3.21
N LEU A 106 -10.61 2.55 3.64
CA LEU A 106 -9.45 1.98 2.93
C LEU A 106 -9.86 1.45 1.55
N ALA A 107 -10.99 0.74 1.49
CA ALA A 107 -11.54 0.26 0.24
C ALA A 107 -11.90 1.41 -0.70
N GLU A 108 -12.48 2.50 -0.17
CA GLU A 108 -12.81 3.67 -0.98
C GLU A 108 -11.56 4.43 -1.46
N ILE A 109 -10.52 4.56 -0.64
CA ILE A 109 -9.24 5.15 -1.05
C ILE A 109 -8.62 4.32 -2.19
N GLN A 110 -8.62 3.00 -2.09
CA GLN A 110 -8.12 2.12 -3.15
C GLN A 110 -8.94 2.27 -4.44
N ARG A 111 -10.27 2.27 -4.35
CA ARG A 111 -11.16 2.47 -5.52
C ARG A 111 -10.93 3.84 -6.17
N SER A 112 -10.85 4.91 -5.38
CA SER A 112 -10.68 6.29 -5.87
C SER A 112 -9.42 6.50 -6.71
N THR A 113 -8.40 5.65 -6.52
CA THR A 113 -7.10 5.73 -7.21
C THR A 113 -6.90 4.67 -8.30
N ARG A 114 -7.72 3.61 -8.33
CA ARG A 114 -7.51 2.45 -9.22
C ARG A 114 -8.64 2.21 -10.20
N GLU A 115 -9.85 2.65 -9.88
CA GLU A 115 -10.95 2.51 -10.83
C GLU A 115 -10.78 3.43 -12.03
N PRO A 116 -11.23 3.00 -13.22
CA PRO A 116 -11.26 3.86 -14.39
C PRO A 116 -12.02 5.16 -14.11
N LEU A 117 -11.47 6.27 -14.61
CA LEU A 117 -12.10 7.58 -14.44
C LEU A 117 -13.37 7.66 -15.31
N SER A 118 -14.52 7.57 -14.67
CA SER A 118 -15.84 7.88 -15.24
C SER A 118 -16.34 9.24 -14.77
N PHE A 119 -17.39 9.78 -15.38
CA PHE A 119 -18.02 11.02 -14.91
C PHE A 119 -18.49 10.91 -13.45
N LYS A 120 -19.10 9.78 -13.08
CA LYS A 120 -19.47 9.51 -11.69
C LYS A 120 -18.25 9.46 -10.77
N ARG A 121 -17.22 8.69 -11.15
CA ARG A 121 -15.98 8.56 -10.35
C ARG A 121 -15.25 9.89 -10.20
N PHE A 122 -15.29 10.76 -11.22
CA PHE A 122 -14.75 12.12 -11.14
C PHE A 122 -15.43 12.93 -10.02
N TRP A 123 -16.77 12.98 -9.99
CA TRP A 123 -17.50 13.72 -8.96
C TRP A 123 -17.35 13.10 -7.58
N ASP A 124 -17.40 11.77 -7.47
CA ASP A 124 -17.15 11.05 -6.21
C ASP A 124 -15.71 11.32 -5.69
N ASN A 125 -14.75 11.44 -6.61
CA ASN A 125 -13.37 11.80 -6.27
C ASN A 125 -13.28 13.27 -5.83
N LEU A 126 -13.92 14.20 -6.52
CA LEU A 126 -13.86 15.62 -6.18
C LEU A 126 -14.51 15.92 -4.81
N THR A 127 -15.74 15.46 -4.59
CA THR A 127 -16.49 15.77 -3.36
C THR A 127 -15.98 14.96 -2.17
N GLY A 128 -15.60 13.70 -2.38
CA GLY A 128 -15.08 12.83 -1.32
C GLY A 128 -13.62 13.10 -0.92
N ALA A 129 -12.89 13.96 -1.65
CA ALA A 129 -11.47 14.21 -1.38
C ALA A 129 -11.23 14.80 0.02
N TRP A 130 -12.16 15.64 0.48
CA TRP A 130 -12.09 16.25 1.82
C TRP A 130 -12.12 15.22 2.93
N HIS A 131 -13.07 14.27 2.90
CA HIS A 131 -13.13 13.19 3.88
C HIS A 131 -11.88 12.29 3.80
N ARG A 132 -11.50 11.86 2.60
CA ARG A 132 -10.35 10.96 2.39
C ARG A 132 -8.99 11.56 2.74
N SER A 133 -8.88 12.88 2.87
CA SER A 133 -7.65 13.55 3.32
C SER A 133 -7.49 13.52 4.86
N GLN A 134 -8.60 13.32 5.58
CA GLN A 134 -8.61 13.26 7.05
C GLN A 134 -8.41 11.83 7.58
N VAL A 135 -8.58 10.82 6.73
CA VAL A 135 -8.38 9.41 7.10
C VAL A 135 -6.92 9.15 7.47
N THR A 136 -6.70 8.64 8.68
CA THR A 136 -5.41 8.18 9.18
C THR A 136 -5.43 6.67 9.36
N VAL A 137 -4.31 6.00 9.07
CA VAL A 137 -4.25 4.54 9.04
C VAL A 137 -3.20 4.05 10.05
N PRO A 138 -3.55 3.17 10.99
CA PRO A 138 -2.55 2.50 11.81
C PRO A 138 -1.58 1.68 10.93
N PRO A 139 -0.26 1.78 11.11
CA PRO A 139 0.69 1.03 10.30
C PRO A 139 0.70 -0.47 10.63
N ASP A 140 0.26 -0.87 11.83
CA ASP A 140 0.05 -2.28 12.18
C ASP A 140 -1.19 -2.83 11.43
N PRO A 141 -1.03 -3.84 10.56
CA PRO A 141 -2.15 -4.46 9.84
C PRO A 141 -3.31 -4.90 10.71
N PHE A 142 -3.05 -5.42 11.92
CA PHE A 142 -4.11 -5.90 12.81
C PHE A 142 -4.91 -4.74 13.41
N GLU A 143 -4.24 -3.64 13.74
CA GLU A 143 -4.91 -2.44 14.24
C GLU A 143 -5.71 -1.75 13.14
N ALA A 144 -5.17 -1.70 11.92
CA ALA A 144 -5.89 -1.20 10.75
C ALA A 144 -7.14 -2.05 10.47
N GLU A 145 -7.01 -3.37 10.43
CA GLU A 145 -8.15 -4.28 10.23
C GLU A 145 -9.26 -4.03 11.26
N ARG A 146 -8.93 -3.99 12.56
CA ARG A 146 -9.91 -3.68 13.61
C ARG A 146 -10.55 -2.30 13.45
N THR A 147 -9.76 -1.31 13.03
CA THR A 147 -10.23 0.07 12.85
C THR A 147 -11.22 0.20 11.70
N PHE A 148 -10.95 -0.45 10.56
CA PHE A 148 -11.73 -0.25 9.33
C PHE A 148 -12.78 -1.33 9.06
N CYS A 149 -12.57 -2.54 9.54
CA CYS A 149 -13.51 -3.66 9.36
C CYS A 149 -14.41 -3.88 10.59
N GLY A 150 -14.08 -3.28 11.74
CA GLY A 150 -14.73 -3.56 13.02
C GLY A 150 -14.09 -4.76 13.74
N ARG A 151 -14.69 -5.19 14.86
CA ARG A 151 -14.28 -6.45 15.50
C ARG A 151 -14.72 -7.61 14.60
N PRO A 152 -13.83 -8.58 14.29
CA PRO A 152 -14.27 -9.83 13.68
C PRO A 152 -15.29 -10.55 14.56
#